data_AF-A0A7S3BXA2-F1
#
_entry.id   AF-A0A7S3BXA2-F1
#
_cell.length_a   1.000
_cell.length_b   1.000
_cell.length_c   1.000
_cell.angle_alpha   90.00
_cell.angle_beta   90.00
_cell.angle_gamma   90.00
#
_symmetry.space_group_name_H-M   'P 1'
#
loop_
_entity.id
_entity.type
_entity.pdbx_description
1 polymer ?
#
loop_
_entity_poly.entity_id
_entity_poly.type
_entity_poly.pdbx_seq_one_letter_code
_entity_poly.pdbx_strand_id
1 'polypeptide(L)'
;GTAEAEAAPTPLLYNSQLVMAPDGSVLAAYDKSFLYVTDKTWATEGAGFSVVELPPPLSLRCALGICMDINPYEFEAPFEAYELARFCAAEEVELLLFSSAWCNRHPEEPPELAQAPDGRETLEYWASRLQPLIRRRDGGGMPRRAYFV
;
A
#
# COMPACT_ATOMS: atom_id res chain seq x y z
N GLY A 1 12.60 -5.25 49.22
CA GLY A 1 11.80 -5.23 47.97
C GLY A 1 12.62 -4.53 46.94
N THR A 2 13.08 -5.26 45.93
CA THR A 2 13.73 -4.67 44.76
C THR A 2 12.64 -4.07 43.89
N ALA A 3 12.68 -2.76 43.67
CA ALA A 3 11.86 -2.12 42.65
C ALA A 3 12.29 -2.69 41.29
N GLU A 4 11.39 -3.40 40.61
CA GLU A 4 11.57 -3.74 39.21
C GLU A 4 11.57 -2.43 38.42
N ALA A 5 12.67 -2.17 37.71
CA ALA A 5 12.72 -1.08 36.76
C ALA A 5 11.68 -1.36 35.67
N GLU A 6 10.78 -0.41 35.46
CA GLU A 6 9.80 -0.46 34.37
C GLU A 6 10.56 -0.59 33.05
N ALA A 7 10.36 -1.69 32.33
CA ALA A 7 11.03 -1.93 31.07
C ALA A 7 10.65 -0.82 30.08
N ALA A 8 11.65 -0.22 29.44
CA ALA A 8 11.41 0.78 28.40
C ALA A 8 10.47 0.20 27.33
N PRO A 9 9.51 0.98 26.80
CA PRO A 9 8.59 0.48 25.79
C PRO A 9 9.38 -0.01 24.58
N THR A 10 9.04 -1.22 24.11
CA THR A 10 9.62 -1.78 22.89
C THR A 10 9.41 -0.81 21.73
N PRO A 11 10.46 -0.44 20.97
CA PRO A 11 10.29 0.45 19.84
C PRO A 11 9.38 -0.19 18.79
N LEU A 12 8.48 0.62 18.24
CA LEU A 12 7.61 0.18 17.15
C LEU A 12 8.45 -0.03 15.87
N LEU A 13 8.14 -1.09 15.16
CA LEU A 13 8.70 -1.41 13.84
C LEU A 13 7.61 -1.29 12.78
N TYR A 14 8.00 -0.97 11.56
CA TYR A 14 7.07 -0.73 10.46
C TYR A 14 7.59 -1.37 9.16
N ASN A 15 6.67 -1.75 8.28
CA ASN A 15 6.96 -2.08 6.89
C ASN A 15 6.78 -0.80 6.08
N SER A 16 7.88 -0.20 5.63
CA SER A 16 7.87 1.17 5.13
C SER A 16 8.36 1.30 3.68
N GLN A 17 7.81 2.28 2.96
CA GLN A 17 8.23 2.73 1.64
C GLN A 17 8.70 4.18 1.75
N LEU A 18 9.90 4.47 1.24
CA LEU A 18 10.46 5.82 1.20
C LEU A 18 10.45 6.36 -0.22
N VAL A 19 10.11 7.64 -0.36
CA VAL A 19 10.33 8.40 -1.61
C VAL A 19 11.44 9.40 -1.34
N MET A 20 12.47 9.39 -2.20
CA MET A 20 13.62 10.28 -2.07
C MET A 20 13.79 11.11 -3.33
N ALA A 21 14.22 12.37 -3.15
CA ALA A 21 14.62 13.24 -4.24
C ALA A 21 16.04 12.89 -4.74
N PRO A 22 16.43 13.37 -5.94
CA PRO A 22 17.76 13.11 -6.49
C PRO A 22 18.93 13.61 -5.64
N ASP A 23 18.69 14.59 -4.76
CA ASP A 23 19.69 15.11 -3.82
C ASP A 23 19.84 14.25 -2.55
N GLY A 24 19.07 13.17 -2.42
CA GLY A 24 19.06 12.26 -1.28
C GLY A 24 18.13 12.68 -0.14
N SER A 25 17.40 13.79 -0.27
CA SER A 25 16.38 14.17 0.72
C SER A 25 15.18 13.22 0.67
N VAL A 26 14.63 12.88 1.84
CA VAL A 26 13.40 12.07 1.95
C VAL A 26 12.20 12.98 1.74
N LEU A 27 11.44 12.72 0.69
CA LEU A 27 10.20 13.44 0.35
C LEU A 27 8.99 12.86 1.10
N ALA A 28 8.97 11.54 1.31
CA ALA A 28 7.94 10.87 2.09
C ALA A 28 8.45 9.57 2.70
N ALA A 29 7.88 9.23 3.85
CA ALA A 29 7.97 7.93 4.47
C ALA A 29 6.54 7.43 4.73
N TYR A 30 6.20 6.29 4.14
CA TYR A 30 4.90 5.66 4.26
C TYR A 30 5.05 4.32 4.96
N ASP A 31 4.29 4.12 6.02
CA ASP A 31 4.19 2.84 6.72
C ASP A 31 2.94 2.11 6.25
N LYS A 32 3.09 0.83 5.92
CA LYS A 32 2.03 -0.04 5.40
C LYS A 32 0.77 0.06 6.26
N SER A 33 -0.36 0.40 5.63
CA SER A 33 -1.61 0.63 6.35
C SER A 33 -2.30 -0.68 6.69
N PHE A 34 -2.34 -1.63 5.77
CA PHE A 34 -2.98 -2.93 5.96
C PHE A 34 -1.91 -4.02 6.06
N LEU A 35 -1.78 -4.67 7.21
CA LEU A 35 -0.77 -5.71 7.41
C LEU A 35 -1.20 -7.07 6.86
N TYR A 36 -0.30 -7.77 6.18
CA TYR A 36 -0.48 -9.19 5.89
C TYR A 36 -0.09 -10.02 7.13
N VAL A 37 -0.52 -11.28 7.21
CA VAL A 37 -0.25 -12.15 8.37
C VAL A 37 1.22 -12.24 8.74
N THR A 38 2.14 -12.15 7.78
CA THR A 38 3.58 -12.12 8.06
C THR A 38 4.01 -10.82 8.72
N ASP A 39 3.46 -9.68 8.28
CA ASP A 39 3.78 -8.38 8.86
C ASP A 39 3.26 -8.26 10.29
N LYS A 40 2.06 -8.80 10.58
CA LYS A 40 1.43 -8.76 11.92
C LYS A 40 2.30 -9.35 13.04
N THR A 41 3.32 -10.14 12.70
CA THR A 41 4.24 -10.73 13.69
C THR A 41 5.34 -9.79 14.17
N TRP A 42 5.62 -8.71 13.43
CA TRP A 42 6.76 -7.83 13.70
C TRP A 42 6.51 -6.34 13.44
N ALA A 43 5.55 -5.96 12.62
CA ALA A 43 5.26 -4.59 12.22
C ALA A 43 4.00 -4.04 12.92
N THR A 44 3.96 -2.72 13.02
CA THR A 44 2.79 -1.94 13.43
C THR A 44 2.10 -1.38 12.20
N GLU A 45 0.77 -1.26 12.24
CA GLU A 45 0.01 -0.56 11.19
C GLU A 45 0.42 0.91 11.11
N GLY A 46 0.55 1.41 9.88
CA GLY A 46 0.75 2.82 9.62
C GLY A 46 -0.49 3.66 9.93
N ALA A 47 -0.35 4.99 9.82
CA ALA A 47 -1.42 5.94 10.13
C ALA A 47 -2.56 5.99 9.08
N GLY A 48 -2.47 5.19 8.01
CA GLY A 48 -3.37 5.20 6.86
C GLY A 48 -2.69 5.68 5.58
N PHE A 49 -3.43 5.60 4.47
CA PHE A 49 -2.92 5.97 3.15
C PHE A 49 -2.51 7.45 3.10
N SER A 50 -1.47 7.73 2.31
CA SER A 50 -0.88 9.06 2.22
C SER A 50 -0.54 9.43 0.77
N VAL A 51 -0.34 10.73 0.56
CA VAL A 51 0.08 11.30 -0.71
C VAL A 51 1.37 12.09 -0.57
N VAL A 52 2.14 12.14 -1.66
CA VAL A 52 3.36 12.94 -1.80
C VAL A 52 3.34 13.66 -3.13
N GLU A 53 3.74 14.94 -3.13
CA GLU A 53 3.94 15.72 -4.34
C GLU A 53 5.38 15.56 -4.81
N LEU A 54 5.57 15.08 -6.04
CA LEU A 54 6.90 14.99 -6.63
C LEU A 54 7.35 16.37 -7.13
N PRO A 55 8.59 16.79 -6.87
CA PRO A 55 9.09 18.08 -7.33
C PRO A 55 9.21 18.13 -8.88
N PRO A 56 9.36 19.33 -9.45
CA PRO A 56 9.67 19.47 -10.87
C PRO A 56 10.90 18.64 -11.31
N PRO A 57 10.92 18.13 -12.56
CA PRO A 57 9.97 18.41 -13.64
C PRO A 57 8.73 17.50 -13.66
N LEU A 58 8.63 16.52 -12.76
CA LEU A 58 7.49 15.59 -12.76
C LEU A 58 6.21 16.28 -12.32
N SER A 59 6.25 17.01 -11.18
CA SER A 59 5.10 17.74 -10.64
C SER A 59 3.83 16.88 -10.58
N LEU A 60 3.97 15.66 -10.05
CA LEU A 60 2.90 14.66 -9.95
C LEU A 60 2.46 14.47 -8.51
N ARG A 61 1.14 14.39 -8.29
CA ARG A 61 0.56 13.94 -7.03
C ARG A 61 0.54 12.42 -6.97
N CYS A 62 1.31 11.85 -6.05
CA CYS A 62 1.46 10.41 -5.91
C CYS A 62 0.81 9.87 -4.64
N ALA A 63 0.22 8.68 -4.70
CA ALA A 63 -0.08 7.87 -3.51
C ALA A 63 0.97 6.78 -3.31
N LEU A 64 1.11 6.34 -2.07
CA LEU A 64 1.98 5.24 -1.68
C LEU A 64 1.11 4.06 -1.21
N GLY A 65 1.53 2.85 -1.56
CA GLY A 65 0.82 1.63 -1.17
C GLY A 65 1.73 0.41 -1.22
N ILE A 66 1.58 -0.47 -0.25
CA ILE A 66 2.42 -1.65 -0.08
C ILE A 66 1.54 -2.90 -0.08
N CYS A 67 1.69 -3.75 -1.09
CA CYS A 67 1.14 -5.11 -1.19
C CYS A 67 -0.32 -5.23 -0.68
N MET A 68 -0.51 -5.63 0.57
CA MET A 68 -1.81 -5.84 1.22
C MET A 68 -2.72 -4.60 1.25
N ASP A 69 -2.18 -3.39 1.10
CA ASP A 69 -2.98 -2.16 1.00
C ASP A 69 -4.00 -2.19 -0.16
N ILE A 70 -3.76 -3.00 -1.20
CA ILE A 70 -4.71 -3.14 -2.31
C ILE A 70 -5.92 -4.02 -1.96
N ASN A 71 -5.80 -4.88 -0.95
CA ASN A 71 -6.83 -5.84 -0.56
C ASN A 71 -7.89 -5.20 0.33
N PRO A 72 -9.04 -5.86 0.52
CA PRO A 72 -9.96 -5.48 1.59
C PRO A 72 -9.25 -5.59 2.95
N TYR A 73 -9.55 -4.67 3.86
CA TYR A 73 -8.97 -4.68 5.20
C TYR A 73 -9.16 -6.05 5.88
N GLU A 74 -8.04 -6.61 6.37
CA GLU A 74 -7.93 -7.95 6.97
C GLU A 74 -8.43 -9.13 6.12
N PHE A 75 -8.73 -8.93 4.82
CA PHE A 75 -9.52 -9.86 4.00
C PHE A 75 -10.97 -10.07 4.47
N GLU A 76 -11.46 -9.22 5.37
CA GLU A 76 -12.82 -9.29 5.91
C GLU A 76 -13.75 -8.20 5.37
N ALA A 77 -13.19 -7.04 5.02
CA ALA A 77 -13.96 -5.94 4.45
C ALA A 77 -14.60 -6.34 3.08
N PRO A 78 -15.71 -5.71 2.68
CA PRO A 78 -16.33 -5.99 1.38
C PRO A 78 -15.35 -5.83 0.21
N PHE A 79 -15.43 -6.72 -0.78
CA PHE A 79 -14.58 -6.66 -1.96
C PHE A 79 -14.77 -5.35 -2.77
N GLU A 80 -15.89 -4.66 -2.62
CA GLU A 80 -16.21 -3.41 -3.29
C GLU A 80 -15.82 -2.16 -2.46
N ALA A 81 -15.22 -2.34 -1.28
CA ALA A 81 -14.74 -1.24 -0.45
C ALA A 81 -13.65 -0.43 -1.17
N TYR A 82 -12.78 -1.11 -1.94
CA TYR A 82 -11.73 -0.52 -2.77
C TYR A 82 -10.95 0.60 -2.08
N GLU A 83 -10.53 0.38 -0.85
CA GLU A 83 -10.07 1.40 0.10
C GLU A 83 -8.94 2.25 -0.48
N LEU A 84 -7.86 1.62 -0.94
CA LEU A 84 -6.75 2.30 -1.60
C LEU A 84 -7.18 3.02 -2.90
N ALA A 85 -7.99 2.36 -3.73
CA ALA A 85 -8.41 2.96 -5.02
C ALA A 85 -9.33 4.17 -4.82
N ARG A 86 -10.23 4.13 -3.84
CA ARG A 86 -11.11 5.23 -3.47
C ARG A 86 -10.34 6.36 -2.82
N PHE A 87 -9.36 6.06 -1.98
CA PHE A 87 -8.43 7.05 -1.45
C PHE A 87 -7.71 7.78 -2.59
N CYS A 88 -7.07 7.04 -3.52
CA CYS A 88 -6.41 7.63 -4.69
C CYS A 88 -7.37 8.48 -5.53
N ALA A 89 -8.61 8.02 -5.71
CA ALA A 89 -9.60 8.73 -6.49
C ALA A 89 -10.10 10.02 -5.82
N ALA A 90 -10.22 10.02 -4.49
CA ALA A 90 -10.64 11.16 -3.67
C ALA A 90 -9.55 12.21 -3.55
N GLU A 91 -8.29 11.77 -3.40
CA GLU A 91 -7.10 12.63 -3.34
C GLU A 91 -6.59 13.07 -4.72
N GLU A 92 -7.33 12.76 -5.79
CA GLU A 92 -6.99 13.12 -7.17
C GLU A 92 -5.57 12.71 -7.59
N VAL A 93 -5.13 11.55 -7.09
CA VAL A 93 -3.80 11.00 -7.36
C VAL A 93 -3.62 10.72 -8.86
N GLU A 94 -2.48 11.17 -9.38
CA GLU A 94 -2.09 11.00 -10.77
C GLU A 94 -1.27 9.73 -10.99
N LEU A 95 -0.52 9.31 -9.96
CA LEU A 95 0.39 8.16 -9.96
C LEU A 95 0.34 7.40 -8.62
N LEU A 96 -0.09 6.14 -8.63
CA LEU A 96 0.09 5.24 -7.49
C LEU A 96 1.48 4.61 -7.56
N LEU A 97 2.30 4.75 -6.52
CA LEU A 97 3.58 4.07 -6.35
C LEU A 97 3.37 2.85 -5.46
N PHE A 98 3.13 1.69 -6.08
CA PHE A 98 2.77 0.47 -5.38
C PHE A 98 3.95 -0.51 -5.30
N SER A 99 4.49 -0.73 -4.11
CA SER A 99 5.56 -1.70 -3.87
C SER A 99 4.99 -3.03 -3.37
N SER A 100 5.44 -4.17 -3.91
CA SER A 100 4.82 -5.45 -3.58
C SER A 100 5.80 -6.61 -3.44
N ALA A 101 5.65 -7.36 -2.35
CA ALA A 101 6.16 -8.72 -2.19
C ALA A 101 4.96 -9.67 -2.22
N TRP A 102 4.35 -9.82 -3.40
CA TRP A 102 3.05 -10.48 -3.58
C TRP A 102 3.14 -12.00 -3.49
N CYS A 103 2.12 -12.63 -2.90
CA CYS A 103 1.88 -14.06 -2.98
C CYS A 103 0.39 -14.33 -3.21
N ASN A 104 0.06 -15.38 -3.97
CA ASN A 104 -1.33 -15.78 -4.24
C ASN A 104 -1.97 -16.58 -3.07
N ARG A 105 -1.38 -16.50 -1.87
CA ARG A 105 -1.79 -17.29 -0.71
C ARG A 105 -2.75 -16.51 0.18
N HIS A 106 -3.93 -17.07 0.47
CA HIS A 106 -4.81 -16.52 1.49
C HIS A 106 -4.18 -16.70 2.89
N PRO A 107 -4.34 -15.77 3.85
CA PRO A 107 -3.74 -15.91 5.19
C PRO A 107 -4.06 -17.21 5.91
N GLU A 108 -5.25 -17.79 5.64
CA GLU A 108 -5.72 -19.03 6.24
C GLU A 108 -5.15 -20.29 5.57
N GLU A 109 -4.54 -20.16 4.39
CA GLU A 109 -3.94 -21.30 3.70
C GLU A 109 -2.61 -21.69 4.36
N PRO A 110 -2.35 -23.00 4.53
CA PRO A 110 -1.07 -23.50 5.00
C PRO A 110 0.11 -22.92 4.20
N PRO A 111 1.20 -22.45 4.86
CA PRO A 111 2.37 -21.89 4.16
C PRO A 111 2.98 -22.83 3.11
N GLU A 112 2.84 -24.14 3.29
CA GLU A 112 3.34 -25.18 2.38
C GLU A 112 2.63 -25.19 1.03
N LEU A 113 1.44 -24.58 0.94
CA LEU A 113 0.67 -24.43 -0.29
C LEU A 113 0.98 -23.13 -1.03
N ALA A 114 1.91 -22.32 -0.53
CA ALA A 114 2.33 -21.10 -1.19
C ALA A 114 2.93 -21.42 -2.57
N GLN A 115 2.25 -20.96 -3.61
CA GLN A 115 2.72 -21.04 -4.98
C GLN A 115 3.30 -19.69 -5.42
N ALA A 116 4.25 -19.75 -6.35
CA ALA A 116 4.71 -18.54 -7.01
C ALA A 116 3.52 -17.86 -7.72
N PRO A 117 3.34 -16.55 -7.58
CA PRO A 117 2.21 -15.87 -8.19
C PRO A 117 2.32 -15.91 -9.71
N ASP A 118 1.22 -16.25 -10.40
CA ASP A 118 1.12 -16.04 -11.83
C ASP A 118 1.02 -14.53 -12.12
N GLY A 119 1.88 -14.04 -13.01
CA GLY A 119 1.98 -12.61 -13.28
C GLY A 119 0.71 -12.03 -13.91
N ARG A 120 0.01 -12.81 -14.74
CA ARG A 120 -1.22 -12.35 -15.39
C ARG A 120 -2.38 -12.31 -14.41
N GLU A 121 -2.59 -13.37 -13.64
CA GLU A 121 -3.62 -13.41 -12.60
C GLU A 121 -3.42 -12.30 -11.56
N THR A 122 -2.16 -12.05 -11.18
CA THR A 122 -1.80 -10.97 -10.25
C THR A 122 -2.20 -9.60 -10.81
N LEU A 123 -1.85 -9.31 -12.08
CA LEU A 123 -2.20 -8.06 -12.73
C LEU A 123 -3.72 -7.91 -12.91
N GLU A 124 -4.43 -8.97 -13.27
CA GLU A 124 -5.89 -8.99 -13.40
C GLU A 124 -6.56 -8.69 -12.06
N TYR A 125 -6.08 -9.31 -10.98
CA TYR A 125 -6.55 -9.06 -9.63
C TYR A 125 -6.29 -7.61 -9.19
N TRP A 126 -5.06 -7.09 -9.37
CA TRP A 126 -4.73 -5.70 -9.03
C TRP A 126 -5.58 -4.70 -9.82
N ALA A 127 -5.77 -4.94 -11.12
CA ALA A 127 -6.64 -4.12 -11.95
C ALA A 127 -8.10 -4.14 -11.46
N SER A 128 -8.59 -5.30 -11.00
CA SER A 128 -9.94 -5.43 -10.44
C SER A 128 -10.12 -4.60 -9.15
N ARG A 129 -9.11 -4.57 -8.29
CA ARG A 129 -9.11 -3.82 -7.03
C ARG A 129 -8.89 -2.32 -7.20
N LEU A 130 -8.22 -1.92 -8.28
CA LEU A 130 -8.04 -0.51 -8.66
C LEU A 130 -9.11 0.01 -9.62
N GLN A 131 -10.21 -0.73 -9.81
CA GLN A 131 -11.27 -0.34 -10.74
C GLN A 131 -11.79 1.10 -10.56
N PRO A 132 -12.01 1.64 -9.33
CA PRO A 132 -12.43 3.03 -9.15
C PRO A 132 -11.42 4.07 -9.67
N LEU A 133 -10.15 3.71 -9.79
CA LEU A 133 -9.09 4.57 -10.29
C LEU A 133 -8.95 4.48 -11.82
N ILE A 134 -9.16 3.28 -12.38
CA ILE A 134 -8.96 2.98 -13.81
C ILE A 134 -10.17 3.40 -14.66
N ARG A 135 -11.39 3.32 -14.12
CA ARG A 135 -12.60 3.75 -14.85
C ARG A 135 -12.60 5.28 -14.99
N ARG A 136 -12.52 5.78 -16.23
CA ARG A 136 -12.60 7.21 -16.53
C ARG A 136 -13.85 7.83 -15.90
N ARG A 137 -13.70 8.97 -15.22
CA ARG A 137 -14.83 9.89 -15.03
C ARG A 137 -15.22 10.44 -16.40
N ASP A 138 -16.50 10.44 -16.71
CA ASP A 138 -17.05 11.20 -17.82
C ASP A 138 -16.83 12.69 -17.53
N GLY A 139 -15.78 13.28 -18.11
CA GLY A 139 -15.49 14.71 -17.95
C GLY A 139 -14.01 15.07 -18.08
N GLY A 140 -13.51 15.17 -19.32
CA GLY A 140 -12.45 16.07 -19.80
C GLY A 140 -11.08 16.18 -19.10
N GLY A 141 -10.85 15.58 -17.93
CA GLY A 141 -9.60 15.66 -17.17
C GLY A 141 -8.49 14.78 -17.74
N MET A 142 -7.24 15.08 -17.37
CA MET A 142 -6.09 14.25 -17.71
C MET A 142 -6.33 12.80 -17.22
N PRO A 143 -5.96 11.78 -18.03
CA PRO A 143 -6.11 10.39 -17.63
C PRO A 143 -5.22 10.09 -16.41
N ARG A 144 -5.82 9.58 -15.34
CA ARG A 144 -5.10 9.03 -14.17
C ARG A 144 -4.28 7.82 -14.61
N ARG A 145 -3.05 7.69 -14.12
CA ARG A 145 -2.15 6.61 -14.52
C ARG A 145 -1.75 5.80 -13.29
N ALA A 146 -2.08 4.53 -13.25
CA ALA A 146 -1.55 3.62 -12.24
C ALA A 146 -0.31 2.92 -12.81
N TYR A 147 0.79 2.96 -12.09
CA TYR A 147 2.00 2.21 -12.44
C TYR A 147 2.34 1.31 -11.26
N PHE A 148 2.79 0.09 -11.53
CA PHE A 148 3.21 -0.87 -10.51
C PHE A 148 4.74 -0.96 -10.57
N VAL A 149 5.40 -0.89 -9.41
CA VAL A 149 6.87 -0.94 -9.30
C VAL A 149 7.29 -2.12 -8.44
#